data_AF-A0A151SWX1-F1
#
_entry.id   AF-A0A151SWX1-F1
#
_cell.length_a   1.000
_cell.length_b   1.000
_cell.length_c   1.000
_cell.angle_alpha   90.00
_cell.angle_beta   90.00
_cell.angle_gamma   90.00
#
_symmetry.space_group_name_H-M   'P 1'
#
loop_
_entity.id
_entity.type
_entity.pdbx_description
1 polymer ?
#
loop_
_entity_poly.entity_id
_entity_poly.type
_entity_poly.pdbx_seq_one_letter_code
_entity_poly.pdbx_strand_id
1 'polypeptide(L)' 'MEEVIRLILESIGSNNIFRCSHRRKVVHCNQEKGYDQLFNDYFSDNSVYTKTQFQRRFRMRRHVFLRIVIVITNHDKYF' A
#
# COMPACT_ATOMS: atom_id res chain seq x y z
N MET A 1 26.74 37.40 -5.09
CA MET A 1 25.61 36.45 -5.05
C MET A 1 25.93 35.17 -5.84
N GLU A 2 26.41 35.28 -7.09
CA GLU A 2 26.80 34.13 -7.93
C GLU A 2 27.99 33.32 -7.41
N GLU A 3 29.02 33.96 -6.83
CA GLU A 3 30.21 33.26 -6.33
C GLU A 3 29.94 32.44 -5.05
N VAL A 4 29.02 32.91 -4.20
CA VAL A 4 28.63 32.21 -2.97
C VAL A 4 27.92 30.90 -3.29
N ILE A 5 27.14 30.87 -4.38
CA ILE A 5 26.42 29.69 -4.85
C ILE A 5 27.41 28.64 -5.39
N ARG A 6 28.49 29.06 -6.06
CA ARG A 6 29.54 28.16 -6.56
C ARG A 6 30.27 27.45 -5.41
N LEU A 7 30.59 28.18 -4.35
CA LEU A 7 31.30 27.63 -3.17
C LEU A 7 30.47 26.56 -2.43
N ILE A 8 29.15 26.76 -2.34
CA ILE A 8 28.24 25.81 -1.67
C ILE A 8 28.12 24.52 -2.49
N LEU A 9 28.06 24.60 -3.82
CA LEU A 9 27.97 23.44 -4.71
C LEU A 9 29.24 22.59 -4.71
N GLU A 10 30.43 23.18 -4.55
CA GLU A 10 31.70 22.44 -4.42
C GLU A 10 31.83 21.71 -3.07
N SER A 11 31.31 22.29 -1.97
CA SER A 11 31.42 21.68 -0.63
C SER A 11 30.56 20.44 -0.40
N ILE A 12 29.54 20.22 -1.24
CA ILE A 12 28.64 19.05 -1.14
C ILE A 12 29.21 17.86 -1.93
N GLY A 13 30.28 18.08 -2.69
CA GLY A 13 31.07 17.05 -3.35
C GLY A 13 31.88 16.22 -2.36
N SER A 14 31.24 15.18 -1.81
CA SER A 14 31.83 14.09 -1.00
C SER A 14 31.97 14.38 0.48
N ASN A 15 30.96 13.96 1.26
CA ASN A 15 31.16 13.20 2.51
C ASN A 15 29.90 12.39 2.84
N ASN A 16 30.06 11.08 2.81
CA ASN A 16 29.08 10.04 3.10
C ASN A 16 28.41 10.25 4.47
N ILE A 17 27.10 10.01 4.56
CA ILE A 17 26.33 9.35 5.65
C ILE A 17 24.87 9.83 5.52
N PHE A 18 24.13 9.40 4.50
CA PHE A 18 22.67 9.29 4.59
C PHE A 18 22.22 8.11 3.73
N ARG A 19 21.57 7.16 4.42
CA ARG A 19 21.00 5.89 3.96
C ARG A 19 20.57 5.93 2.50
N CYS A 20 20.86 4.87 1.73
CA CYS A 20 20.33 4.68 0.38
C CYS A 20 18.79 4.56 0.41
N SER A 21 18.10 5.69 0.58
CA SER A 21 16.69 5.84 0.32
C SER A 21 16.53 5.79 -1.19
N HIS A 22 16.44 4.57 -1.73
CA HIS A 22 15.89 4.36 -3.06
C HIS A 22 14.61 5.21 -3.15
N ARG A 23 14.59 6.21 -4.04
CA ARG A 23 13.38 7.01 -4.26
C ARG A 23 12.26 6.01 -4.54
N ARG A 24 11.29 5.92 -3.63
CA ARG A 24 10.11 5.07 -3.83
C ARG A 24 9.41 5.61 -5.08
N LYS A 25 9.43 4.81 -6.16
CA LYS A 25 8.53 5.08 -7.28
C LYS A 25 7.11 4.94 -6.75
N VAL A 26 6.35 6.01 -6.82
CA VAL A 26 4.90 5.96 -6.58
C VAL A 26 4.32 5.23 -7.78
N VAL A 27 4.01 3.95 -7.59
CA VAL A 27 3.22 3.18 -8.54
C VAL A 27 1.77 3.51 -8.26
N HIS A 28 1.08 4.08 -9.24
CA HIS A 28 -0.36 4.31 -9.13
C HIS A 28 -1.06 2.96 -9.22
N CYS A 29 -1.26 2.32 -8.07
CA CYS A 29 -2.09 1.13 -7.98
C CYS A 29 -3.51 1.55 -8.33
N ASN A 30 -4.07 0.99 -9.40
CA ASN A 30 -5.47 1.20 -9.74
C ASN A 30 -6.33 0.55 -8.63
N GLN A 31 -6.66 1.34 -7.60
CA GLN A 31 -7.32 0.87 -6.39
C GLN A 31 -8.66 0.21 -6.69
N GLU A 32 -9.45 0.79 -7.58
CA GLU A 32 -10.76 0.25 -7.99
C GLU A 32 -10.60 -1.15 -8.59
N LYS A 33 -9.71 -1.30 -9.59
CA LYS A 33 -9.46 -2.60 -10.21
C LYS A 33 -8.92 -3.62 -9.21
N GLY A 34 -8.07 -3.18 -8.28
CA GLY A 34 -7.55 -4.02 -7.20
C GLY A 34 -8.64 -4.50 -6.24
N TYR A 35 -9.60 -3.64 -5.91
CA TYR A 35 -10.76 -3.97 -5.09
C TYR A 35 -11.63 -5.03 -5.77
N ASP A 36 -12.01 -4.82 -7.03
CA ASP A 36 -12.85 -5.76 -7.77
C ASP A 36 -12.19 -7.14 -7.89
N GLN A 37 -10.88 -7.16 -8.17
CA GLN A 37 -10.14 -8.40 -8.27
C GLN A 37 -10.06 -9.13 -6.91
N LEU A 38 -9.80 -8.40 -5.83
CA LEU A 38 -9.81 -8.97 -4.47
C LEU A 38 -11.20 -9.49 -4.10
N PHE A 39 -12.27 -8.78 -4.44
CA PHE A 39 -13.62 -9.22 -4.19
C PHE A 39 -13.95 -10.50 -4.97
N ASN A 40 -13.65 -10.53 -6.26
CA ASN A 40 -13.91 -11.70 -7.10
C ASN A 40 -13.10 -12.94 -6.66
N ASP A 41 -11.84 -12.76 -6.29
CA ASP A 41 -10.96 -13.87 -5.93
C ASP A 41 -11.34 -14.55 -4.61
N TYR A 42 -11.86 -13.80 -3.64
CA TYR A 42 -12.10 -14.28 -2.27
C TYR A 42 -13.57 -14.31 -1.85
N PHE A 43 -14.41 -13.45 -2.45
CA PHE A 43 -15.78 -13.22 -2.03
C PHE A 43 -16.84 -13.61 -3.07
N SER A 44 -16.47 -13.86 -4.32
CA SER A 44 -17.38 -14.47 -5.30
C SER A 44 -17.85 -15.87 -4.86
N ASP A 45 -19.00 -16.30 -5.38
CA ASP A 45 -19.47 -17.68 -5.24
C ASP A 45 -18.51 -18.67 -5.91
N ASN A 46 -17.87 -18.26 -7.00
CA ASN A 46 -16.81 -18.99 -7.70
C ASN A 46 -15.42 -18.49 -7.29
N SER A 47 -15.18 -18.26 -5.99
CA SER A 47 -13.91 -17.74 -5.49
C SER A 47 -12.73 -18.64 -5.86
N VAL A 48 -11.64 -18.06 -6.36
CA VAL A 48 -10.39 -18.77 -6.68
C VAL A 48 -9.77 -19.39 -5.42
N TYR A 49 -9.89 -18.71 -4.28
CA TYR A 49 -9.31 -19.16 -3.02
C TYR A 49 -10.32 -19.84 -2.12
N THR A 50 -9.98 -21.05 -1.66
CA THR A 50 -10.82 -21.80 -0.72
C THR A 50 -10.82 -21.17 0.68
N LYS A 51 -11.85 -21.48 1.48
CA LYS A 51 -12.00 -21.00 2.88
C LYS A 51 -10.74 -21.22 3.73
N THR A 52 -10.05 -22.33 3.55
CA THR A 52 -8.81 -22.66 4.29
C THR A 52 -7.65 -21.75 3.90
N GLN A 53 -7.53 -21.40 2.61
CA GLN A 53 -6.51 -20.49 2.12
C GLN A 53 -6.78 -19.06 2.60
N PHE A 54 -8.05 -18.62 2.59
CA PHE A 54 -8.45 -17.34 3.16
C PHE A 54 -8.04 -17.23 4.65
N GLN A 55 -8.34 -18.27 5.44
CA GLN A 55 -7.97 -18.31 6.85
C GLN A 55 -6.45 -18.31 7.05
N ARG A 56 -5.66 -18.98 6.20
CA ARG A 56 -4.19 -18.92 6.31
C ARG A 56 -3.64 -17.52 6.03
N ARG A 57 -4.20 -16.83 5.03
CA ARG A 57 -3.72 -15.51 4.60
C ARG A 57 -4.15 -14.39 5.54
N PHE A 58 -5.44 -14.31 5.86
CA PHE A 58 -6.01 -13.25 6.70
C PHE A 58 -6.09 -13.61 8.17
N ARG A 59 -5.80 -14.88 8.52
CA ARG A 59 -5.84 -15.40 9.91
C ARG A 59 -7.21 -15.24 10.59
N MET A 60 -8.27 -15.09 9.79
CA MET A 60 -9.65 -14.87 10.23
C MET A 60 -10.66 -15.62 9.36
N ARG A 61 -11.86 -15.83 9.88
CA ARG A 61 -13.00 -16.33 9.08
C ARG A 61 -13.60 -15.20 8.24
N ARG A 62 -14.10 -15.54 7.06
CA ARG A 62 -14.66 -14.57 6.07
C ARG A 62 -15.76 -13.67 6.65
N HIS A 63 -16.67 -14.20 7.46
CA HIS A 63 -17.73 -13.39 8.09
C HIS A 63 -17.22 -12.36 9.10
N VAL A 64 -16.09 -12.64 9.79
CA VAL A 64 -15.49 -11.68 10.73
C VAL A 64 -14.92 -10.51 9.95
N PHE A 65 -14.22 -10.81 8.85
CA PHE A 65 -13.71 -9.79 7.95
C PHE A 65 -14.83 -8.88 7.43
N LEU A 66 -15.94 -9.45 6.94
CA LEU A 66 -17.08 -8.67 6.46
C LEU A 66 -17.69 -7.79 7.55
N ARG A 67 -17.83 -8.29 8.78
CA ARG A 67 -18.32 -7.49 9.92
C ARG A 67 -17.42 -6.29 10.21
N ILE A 68 -16.10 -6.49 10.16
CA ILE A 68 -15.13 -5.41 10.37
C ILE A 68 -15.29 -4.35 9.28
N VAL A 69 -15.35 -4.76 8.01
CA VAL A 69 -15.52 -3.84 6.88
C VAL A 69 -16.81 -3.03 7.03
N ILE A 70 -17.94 -3.70 7.31
CA ILE A 70 -19.23 -3.02 7.51
C ILE A 70 -19.14 -1.97 8.63
N VAL A 71 -18.52 -2.31 9.77
CA VAL A 71 -18.38 -1.37 10.88
C VAL A 71 -17.49 -0.18 10.50
N ILE A 72 -16.38 -0.41 9.78
CA ILE A 72 -15.48 0.66 9.35
C ILE A 72 -16.16 1.58 8.34
N THR A 73 -16.76 1.04 7.27
CA THR A 73 -17.47 1.82 6.24
C THR A 73 -18.64 2.62 6.82
N ASN A 74 -19.33 2.10 7.84
CA ASN A 74 -20.38 2.85 8.52
C ASN A 74 -19.86 4.01 9.39
N HIS A 75 -18.62 3.93 9.88
CA HIS A 75 -18.06 4.91 10.81
C HIS A 75 -17.12 5.93 10.14
N ASP A 76 -16.47 5.58 9.04
CA ASP A 76 -15.47 6.40 8.38
C ASP A 76 -15.89 6.71 6.93
N LYS A 77 -15.92 8.00 6.58
CA LYS A 77 -16.31 8.50 5.26
C LYS A 77 -15.32 8.10 4.15
N TYR A 78 -14.10 7.72 4.52
CA TYR A 78 -13.06 7.35 3.56
C TYR A 78 -13.02 5.84 3.23
N PHE A 79 -13.89 5.04 3.85
CA PHE A 79 -14.00 3.59 3.66
C PHE A 79 -15.40 3.16 3.23
#